data_AF-A0A063BK12-F1
#
_entry.id   AF-A0A063BK12-F1
#
_cell.length_a   1.000
_cell.length_b   1.000
_cell.length_c   1.000
_cell.angle_alpha   90.00
_cell.angle_beta   90.00
_cell.angle_gamma   90.00
#
_symmetry.space_group_name_H-M   'P 1'
#
loop_
_entity.id
_entity.type
_entity.pdbx_description
1 polymer ?
#
loop_
_entity_poly.entity_id
_entity_poly.type
_entity_poly.pdbx_seq_one_letter_code
_entity_poly.pdbx_strand_id
1 'polypeptide(L)' 'MTTVYVVKTGEQFLCAAEDGDIGMAPTIEDAISFLSYEEAKKAANMHADPGYEIVAVNVDRG' A
#
# COMPACT_ATOMS: atom_id res chain seq x y z
N MET A 1 -3.28 3.25 18.37
CA MET A 1 -3.98 2.86 17.12
C MET A 1 -3.98 3.97 16.07
N THR A 2 -3.28 3.73 14.97
CA THR A 2 -3.30 4.54 13.75
C THR A 2 -3.80 3.65 12.62
N THR A 3 -4.80 4.10 11.87
CA THR A 3 -5.24 3.40 10.65
C THR A 3 -4.36 3.84 9.49
N VAL A 4 -3.78 2.87 8.80
CA VAL A 4 -3.02 3.08 7.56
C VAL A 4 -3.68 2.29 6.43
N TYR A 5 -3.46 2.72 5.20
CA TYR A 5 -4.02 2.11 4.01
C TYR A 5 -2.89 1.52 3.18
N VAL A 6 -3.01 0.25 2.80
CA VAL A 6 -2.07 -0.42 1.90
C VAL A 6 -2.79 -0.79 0.61
N VAL A 7 -2.05 -0.86 -0.48
CA VAL A 7 -2.60 -1.21 -1.79
C VAL A 7 -2.19 -2.65 -2.14
N LYS A 8 -3.19 -3.50 -2.36
CA LYS A 8 -3.03 -4.87 -2.84
C LYS A 8 -3.33 -4.93 -4.33
N THR A 9 -2.44 -5.53 -5.12
CA THR A 9 -2.57 -5.73 -6.56
C THR A 9 -2.40 -7.21 -6.86
N GLY A 10 -3.49 -7.90 -7.19
CA GLY A 10 -3.49 -9.36 -7.33
C GLY A 10 -3.08 -10.08 -6.04
N GLU A 11 -1.92 -10.74 -6.05
CA GLU A 11 -1.34 -11.46 -4.91
C GLU A 11 -0.22 -10.69 -4.19
N GLN A 12 0.09 -9.47 -4.65
CA GLN A 12 1.18 -8.65 -4.13
C GLN A 12 0.64 -7.31 -3.58
N PHE A 13 1.50 -6.56 -2.92
CA PHE A 13 1.23 -5.23 -2.38
C PHE A 13 2.20 -4.22 -2.99
N LEU A 14 1.78 -2.96 -3.12
CA LEU A 14 2.73 -1.91 -3.46
C LEU A 14 3.75 -1.75 -2.33
N CYS A 15 5.03 -1.58 -2.66
CA CYS A 15 6.10 -1.25 -1.71
C CYS A 15 6.84 0.03 -2.13
N ALA A 16 7.40 0.73 -1.16
CA ALA A 16 8.30 1.86 -1.43
C ALA A 16 9.73 1.33 -1.48
N ALA A 17 10.41 1.49 -2.62
CA ALA A 17 11.84 1.28 -2.70
C ALA A 17 12.59 2.44 -2.02
N GLU A 18 13.82 2.19 -1.58
CA GLU A 18 14.67 3.19 -0.92
C GLU A 18 14.97 4.42 -1.80
N ASP A 19 14.85 4.29 -3.12
CA ASP A 19 15.09 5.38 -4.09
C ASP A 19 13.81 6.18 -4.42
N GLY A 20 12.68 5.86 -3.77
CA GLY A 20 11.38 6.52 -4.01
C GLY A 20 10.56 5.92 -5.15
N ASP A 21 11.06 4.86 -5.80
CA ASP A 21 10.29 4.08 -6.76
C ASP A 21 9.22 3.22 -6.05
N ILE A 22 8.09 3.00 -6.74
CA ILE A 22 7.06 2.09 -6.27
C ILE A 22 7.27 0.71 -6.89
N GLY A 23 7.60 -0.24 -6.03
CA GLY A 23 7.74 -1.65 -6.37
C GLY A 23 6.54 -2.48 -5.91
N MET A 24 6.71 -3.80 -5.94
CA MET A 24 5.70 -4.76 -5.48
C MET A 24 6.36 -5.74 -4.50
N ALA A 25 5.70 -5.97 -3.36
CA ALA A 25 6.11 -6.92 -2.34
C ALA A 25 5.08 -8.05 -2.22
N PRO A 26 5.50 -9.30 -1.93
CA PRO A 26 4.57 -10.41 -1.69
C PRO A 26 3.84 -10.30 -0.34
N THR A 27 4.33 -9.45 0.56
CA THR A 27 3.93 -9.37 1.97
C THR A 27 3.40 -7.97 2.30
N ILE A 28 2.43 -7.91 3.22
CA ILE A 28 1.84 -6.65 3.69
C ILE A 28 2.78 -5.86 4.61
N GLU A 29 3.73 -6.54 5.27
CA GLU A 29 4.71 -5.92 6.18
C GLU A 29 5.68 -5.01 5.44
N ASP A 30 6.01 -5.36 4.20
CA ASP A 30 6.86 -4.56 3.30
C ASP A 30 6.04 -3.61 2.42
N ALA A 31 4.72 -3.57 2.61
CA ALA A 31 3.86 -2.72 1.81
C ALA A 31 4.01 -1.25 2.21
N ILE A 32 3.92 -0.37 1.22
CA ILE A 32 3.82 1.06 1.47
C ILE A 32 2.47 1.34 2.16
N SER A 33 2.55 1.94 3.34
CA SER A 33 1.38 2.32 4.13
C SER A 33 1.12 3.82 3.96
N PHE A 34 -0.07 4.16 3.50
CA PHE A 34 -0.53 5.54 3.37
C PHE A 34 -1.37 5.95 4.57
N LEU A 35 -1.27 7.22 4.98
CA LEU A 35 -2.12 7.76 6.04
C LEU A 35 -3.50 8.17 5.53
N SER A 36 -3.63 8.37 4.22
CA SER A 36 -4.88 8.74 3.57
C SER A 36 -5.29 7.72 2.50
N TYR A 37 -6.59 7.42 2.47
CA TYR A 37 -7.18 6.57 1.43
C TYR A 37 -6.97 7.15 0.03
N GLU A 38 -7.07 8.48 -0.13
CA GLU A 38 -6.88 9.14 -1.42
C GLU A 38 -5.44 9.01 -1.93
N GLU A 39 -4.44 9.02 -1.03
CA GLU A 39 -3.04 8.78 -1.39
C GLU A 39 -2.83 7.34 -1.84
N ALA A 40 -3.38 6.37 -1.10
CA ALA A 40 -3.34 4.97 -1.48
C ALA A 40 -3.99 4.75 -2.84
N LYS A 41 -5.17 5.33 -3.07
CA LYS A 41 -5.87 5.27 -4.35
C LYS A 41 -5.07 5.90 -5.48
N LYS A 42 -4.44 7.05 -5.24
CA LYS A 42 -3.63 7.72 -6.26
C LYS A 42 -2.41 6.87 -6.65
N ALA A 43 -1.72 6.29 -5.68
CA ALA A 43 -0.61 5.36 -5.93
C ALA A 43 -1.09 4.10 -6.67
N ALA A 44 -2.23 3.53 -6.25
CA ALA A 44 -2.81 2.38 -6.91
C ALA A 44 -3.16 2.65 -8.38
N ASN A 45 -3.78 3.78 -8.70
CA ASN A 45 -4.11 4.11 -10.09
C ASN A 45 -2.87 4.34 -10.97
N MET A 46 -1.72 4.69 -10.39
CA MET A 46 -0.47 4.91 -11.15
C MET A 46 0.37 3.64 -11.29
N HIS A 47 0.37 2.77 -10.27
CA HIS A 47 1.35 1.67 -10.16
C HIS A 47 0.74 0.28 -9.98
N ALA A 48 -0.52 0.19 -9.56
CA ALA A 48 -1.18 -1.10 -9.37
C ALA A 48 -1.95 -1.52 -10.62
N ASP A 49 -2.12 -2.83 -10.79
CA ASP A 49 -2.90 -3.39 -11.88
C ASP A 49 -4.40 -3.11 -11.69
N PRO A 50 -5.17 -3.08 -12.80
CA PRO A 50 -6.63 -3.01 -12.74
C PRO A 50 -7.20 -4.14 -11.86
N GLY A 51 -8.04 -3.77 -10.89
CA GLY A 51 -8.57 -4.72 -9.90
C GLY A 51 -7.83 -4.71 -8.56
N TYR A 52 -6.99 -3.70 -8.31
CA TYR A 52 -6.40 -3.47 -7.00
C TYR A 52 -7.44 -3.28 -5.90
N GLU A 53 -7.04 -3.60 -4.67
CA GLU A 53 -7.83 -3.42 -3.46
C GLU A 53 -7.06 -2.56 -2.45
N ILE A 54 -7.74 -1.61 -1.82
CA ILE A 54 -7.15 -0.78 -0.77
C ILE A 54 -7.59 -1.34 0.57
N VAL A 55 -6.63 -1.83 1.35
CA VAL A 55 -6.85 -2.49 2.64
C VAL A 55 -6.52 -1.50 3.76
N ALA A 56 -7.47 -1.28 4.67
CA ALA A 56 -7.25 -0.50 5.88
C ALA A 56 -6.70 -1.38 7.00
N VAL A 57 -5.53 -1.06 7.51
CA VAL A 57 -4.83 -1.78 8.57
C VAL A 57 -4.73 -0.89 9.80
N ASN A 58 -5.17 -1.40 10.95
CA ASN A 58 -5.00 -0.70 12.22
C ASN A 58 -3.67 -1.11 12.84
N VAL A 59 -2.73 -0.17 12.87
CA VAL A 59 -1.41 -0.36 13.47
C VAL A 59 -1.44 0.18 14.89
N ASP A 60 -1.06 -0.65 15.85
CA ASP A 60 -0.83 -0.20 17.21
C ASP A 60 0.66 0.06 17.42
N ARG A 61 1.05 1.34 17.51
CA ARG A 61 2.39 1.74 17.95
C ARG A 61 2.35 1.77 19.48
N GLY A 62 2.71 0.64 20.10
CA GLY A 62 2.86 0.52 21.55
C GLY A 62 4.00 1.35 22.11
#